data_AF-A0A820CIM0-F1
#
_entry.id   AF-A0A820CIM0-F1
#
_cell.length_a   1.000
_cell.length_b   1.000
_cell.length_c   1.000
_cell.angle_alpha   90.00
_cell.angle_beta   90.00
_cell.angle_gamma   90.00
#
_symmetry.space_group_name_H-M   'P 1'
#
loop_
_entity.id
_entity.type
_entity.pdbx_description
1 polymer ?
#
loop_
_entity_poly.entity_id
_entity_poly.type
_entity_poly.pdbx_seq_one_letter_code
_entity_poly.pdbx_strand_id
1 'polypeptide(L)'
;MHRTKLQLLRYHTATRQSLVRDVTSGGWSDAGHTIQSRLFHEASSLTIGKILFTGGDGYDTCATTEFYYPSTGKWTAGTNMKDCRWYHTSTLLKNGNVLIAAGYIDDPEYDKNV
;
A
#
# COMPACT_ATOMS: atom_id res chain seq x y z
N MET A 1 28.48 0.54 33.45
CA MET A 1 27.76 -0.70 33.08
C MET A 1 26.54 -0.33 32.25
N HIS A 2 26.65 -0.31 30.92
CA HIS A 2 25.52 -0.06 30.02
C HIS A 2 25.21 -1.37 29.31
N ARG A 3 24.03 -1.96 29.57
CA ARG A 3 23.49 -3.03 28.73
C ARG A 3 22.65 -2.38 27.64
N THR A 4 23.26 -2.20 26.47
CA THR A 4 22.58 -1.71 25.27
C THR A 4 21.63 -2.79 24.77
N LYS A 5 20.33 -2.45 24.74
CA LYS A 5 19.28 -3.29 24.18
C LYS A 5 19.43 -3.28 22.66
N LEU A 6 19.94 -4.36 22.09
CA LEU A 6 19.93 -4.62 20.65
C LEU A 6 18.46 -4.79 20.21
N GLN A 7 17.85 -3.71 19.73
CA GLN A 7 16.67 -3.82 18.89
C GLN A 7 17.14 -4.05 17.45
N LEU A 8 16.82 -5.22 16.92
CA LEU A 8 17.03 -5.59 15.53
C LEU A 8 16.14 -4.69 14.66
N LEU A 9 16.68 -3.59 14.13
CA LEU A 9 15.98 -2.78 13.14
C LEU A 9 16.00 -3.55 11.82
N ARG A 10 14.88 -4.19 11.46
CA ARG A 10 14.72 -4.76 10.12
C ARG A 10 14.48 -3.60 9.16
N TYR A 11 15.48 -3.24 8.36
CA TYR A 11 15.29 -2.35 7.22
C TYR A 11 14.41 -3.08 6.20
N HIS A 12 13.13 -2.70 6.12
CA HIS A 12 12.26 -3.16 5.05
C HIS A 12 12.50 -2.26 3.83
N THR A 13 12.90 -2.84 2.70
CA THR A 13 13.01 -2.10 1.43
C THR A 13 11.69 -2.20 0.68
N ALA A 14 11.06 -1.08 0.37
CA ALA A 14 9.85 -1.04 -0.44
C ALA A 14 10.15 -1.52 -1.88
N THR A 15 9.38 -2.51 -2.36
CA THR A 15 9.50 -3.03 -3.73
C THR A 15 8.31 -2.57 -4.58
N ARG A 16 8.52 -2.51 -5.90
CA ARG A 16 7.45 -2.26 -6.87
C ARG A 16 6.83 -3.55 -7.42
N GLN A 17 7.48 -4.69 -7.19
CA GLN A 17 7.08 -5.97 -7.75
C GLN A 17 5.71 -6.39 -7.20
N SER A 18 4.86 -6.88 -8.09
CA SER A 18 3.57 -7.46 -7.73
C SER A 18 3.39 -8.83 -8.37
N LEU A 19 2.72 -9.73 -7.67
CA LEU A 19 2.41 -11.08 -8.15
C LEU A 19 0.91 -11.32 -8.03
N VAL A 20 0.33 -12.01 -9.01
CA VAL A 20 -1.05 -12.49 -8.96
C VAL A 20 -1.05 -14.01 -8.91
N ARG A 21 -1.95 -14.58 -8.12
CA ARG A 21 -2.15 -16.03 -8.04
C ARG A 21 -3.41 -16.41 -8.78
N ASP A 22 -3.29 -17.36 -9.70
CA ASP A 22 -4.43 -18.07 -10.27
C ASP A 22 -4.88 -19.15 -9.27
N VAL A 23 -6.10 -19.01 -8.75
CA VAL A 23 -6.66 -19.94 -7.75
C VAL A 23 -7.06 -21.29 -8.35
N THR A 24 -7.28 -21.34 -9.67
CA THR A 24 -7.68 -22.51 -10.44
C THR A 24 -6.50 -23.37 -10.85
N SER A 25 -5.43 -22.76 -11.36
CA SER A 25 -4.19 -23.47 -11.74
C SER A 25 -3.15 -23.53 -10.62
N GLY A 26 -3.33 -22.75 -9.56
CA GLY A 26 -2.43 -22.67 -8.40
C GLY A 26 -1.13 -21.90 -8.64
N GLY A 27 -0.88 -21.47 -9.89
CA GLY A 27 0.34 -20.79 -10.31
C GLY A 27 0.40 -19.31 -9.90
N TRP A 28 1.62 -18.81 -9.73
CA TRP A 28 1.91 -17.39 -9.60
C TRP A 28 2.39 -16.84 -10.93
N SER A 29 1.94 -15.64 -11.29
CA SER A 29 2.43 -14.90 -12.45
C SER A 29 2.75 -13.45 -12.08
N ASP A 30 3.60 -12.82 -12.89
CA ASP A 30 3.92 -11.40 -12.76
C ASP A 30 2.65 -10.56 -13.00
N ALA A 31 2.34 -9.67 -12.04
CA ALA A 31 1.21 -8.74 -12.12
C ALA A 31 1.65 -7.34 -12.58
N GLY A 32 2.87 -7.22 -13.08
CA GLY A 32 3.49 -5.95 -13.41
C GLY A 32 4.05 -5.27 -12.16
N HIS A 33 4.34 -3.98 -12.31
CA HIS A 33 4.95 -3.19 -11.25
C HIS A 33 3.98 -2.09 -10.84
N THR A 34 3.77 -1.94 -9.53
CA THR A 34 3.20 -0.71 -8.97
C THR A 34 3.96 0.49 -9.52
N ILE A 35 3.29 1.62 -9.72
CA ILE A 35 3.91 2.88 -10.13
C ILE A 35 4.83 3.38 -9.03
N GLN A 36 4.44 3.17 -7.76
CA GLN A 36 5.18 3.60 -6.58
C GLN A 36 5.58 2.43 -5.68
N SER A 37 6.82 2.43 -5.20
CA SER A 37 7.25 1.50 -4.15
C SER A 37 6.42 1.75 -2.88
N ARG A 38 5.93 0.68 -2.24
CA ARG A 38 5.11 0.78 -1.03
C ARG A 38 5.29 -0.42 -0.08
N LEU A 39 5.42 -0.16 1.22
CA LEU A 39 5.29 -1.13 2.32
C LEU A 39 4.05 -0.81 3.15
N PHE A 40 3.49 -1.76 3.90
CA PHE A 40 2.37 -1.49 4.84
C PHE A 40 1.16 -0.78 4.21
N HIS A 41 0.97 -1.00 2.90
CA HIS A 41 -0.15 -0.52 2.12
C HIS A 41 -1.34 -1.46 2.24
N GLU A 42 -2.52 -1.00 1.83
CA GLU A 42 -3.73 -1.83 1.83
C GLU A 42 -4.37 -1.87 0.43
N ALA A 43 -4.94 -3.03 0.08
CA ALA A 43 -5.61 -3.29 -1.18
C ALA A 43 -7.11 -3.62 -0.98
N SER A 44 -7.98 -2.85 -1.63
CA SER A 44 -9.43 -3.06 -1.66
C SER A 44 -9.90 -3.52 -3.03
N SER A 45 -10.56 -4.67 -3.10
CA SER A 45 -11.28 -5.09 -4.33
C SER A 45 -12.50 -4.21 -4.52
N LEU A 46 -12.62 -3.52 -5.66
CA LEU A 46 -13.74 -2.60 -5.93
C LEU A 46 -14.86 -3.29 -6.71
N THR A 47 -14.47 -4.04 -7.74
CA THR A 47 -15.36 -4.82 -8.62
C THR A 47 -14.57 -6.02 -9.14
N ILE A 48 -15.24 -6.95 -9.82
CA ILE A 48 -14.53 -7.95 -10.62
C ILE A 48 -13.60 -7.22 -11.59
N GLY A 49 -12.30 -7.51 -11.52
CA GLY A 49 -11.28 -6.95 -12.41
C GLY A 49 -10.76 -5.55 -12.05
N LYS A 50 -11.01 -5.02 -10.85
CA LYS A 50 -10.41 -3.75 -10.41
C LYS A 50 -10.10 -3.74 -8.91
N ILE A 51 -8.84 -3.50 -8.57
CA ILE A 51 -8.36 -3.41 -7.19
C ILE A 51 -7.75 -2.03 -6.95
N LEU A 52 -8.11 -1.38 -5.84
CA LEU A 52 -7.55 -0.12 -5.40
C LEU A 52 -6.48 -0.37 -4.34
N PHE A 53 -5.27 0.12 -4.57
CA PHE A 53 -4.17 0.17 -3.63
C PHE A 53 -4.04 1.58 -3.07
N THR A 54 -3.85 1.69 -1.76
CA THR A 54 -3.81 2.98 -1.05
C THR A 54 -2.63 3.02 -0.08
N GLY A 55 -1.93 4.16 -0.07
CA GLY A 55 -0.93 4.51 0.93
C GLY A 55 0.22 3.51 1.09
N GLY A 56 0.76 3.46 2.30
CA GLY A 56 1.94 2.67 2.62
C GLY A 56 3.20 3.52 2.76
N ASP A 57 4.24 2.94 3.35
CA ASP A 57 5.53 3.58 3.57
C ASP A 57 6.39 3.45 2.31
N GLY A 58 6.62 4.60 1.69
CA GLY A 58 7.54 4.83 0.60
C GLY A 58 7.85 6.32 0.63
N TYR A 59 9.13 6.68 0.63
CA TYR A 59 9.67 8.00 0.96
C TYR A 59 8.89 9.24 0.44
N ASP A 60 8.14 9.13 -0.68
CA ASP A 60 7.33 10.21 -1.26
C ASP A 60 5.88 9.79 -1.65
N THR A 61 5.41 8.61 -1.22
CA THR A 61 4.30 7.91 -1.90
C THR A 61 3.14 7.52 -1.00
N CYS A 62 3.20 7.86 0.29
CA CYS A 62 2.27 7.37 1.30
C CYS A 62 0.86 7.97 1.26
N ALA A 63 0.65 9.02 0.45
CA ALA A 63 -0.68 9.53 0.11
C ALA A 63 -1.21 9.00 -1.23
N THR A 64 -0.42 8.23 -1.99
CA THR A 64 -0.81 7.83 -3.36
C THR A 64 -1.84 6.73 -3.38
N THR A 65 -2.63 6.73 -4.46
CA THR A 65 -3.53 5.61 -4.78
C THR A 65 -3.24 5.08 -6.18
N GLU A 66 -3.44 3.78 -6.36
CA GLU A 66 -3.24 3.11 -7.64
C GLU A 66 -4.33 2.08 -7.90
N PHE A 67 -4.71 1.90 -9.15
CA PHE A 67 -5.61 0.84 -9.57
C PHE A 67 -4.84 -0.25 -10.29
N TYR A 68 -5.11 -1.50 -9.93
CA TYR A 68 -4.67 -2.67 -10.65
C TYR A 68 -5.83 -3.29 -11.45
N TYR A 69 -5.57 -3.60 -12.72
CA TYR A 69 -6.49 -4.27 -13.64
C TYR A 69 -5.98 -5.69 -13.97
N PRO A 70 -6.43 -6.73 -13.25
CA PRO A 70 -5.93 -8.10 -13.40
C PRO A 70 -6.04 -8.67 -14.82
N SER A 71 -7.05 -8.25 -15.59
CA SER A 71 -7.24 -8.72 -16.98
C SER A 71 -6.11 -8.31 -17.92
N THR A 72 -5.35 -7.27 -17.59
CA THR A 72 -4.29 -6.73 -18.44
C THR A 72 -2.94 -6.62 -17.73
N GLY A 73 -2.87 -6.90 -16.43
CA GLY A 73 -1.67 -6.69 -15.63
C GLY A 73 -1.26 -5.22 -15.49
N LYS A 74 -2.18 -4.28 -15.78
CA LYS A 74 -1.86 -2.84 -15.83
C LYS A 74 -2.15 -2.14 -14.51
N TRP A 75 -1.31 -1.13 -14.25
CA TRP A 75 -1.42 -0.22 -13.11
C TRP A 75 -1.68 1.21 -13.60
N THR A 76 -2.58 1.93 -12.94
CA THR A 76 -2.85 3.35 -13.24
C THR A 76 -2.93 4.15 -11.96
N ALA A 77 -2.34 5.35 -11.95
CA ALA A 77 -2.46 6.26 -10.82
C ALA A 77 -3.93 6.69 -10.60
N GLY A 78 -4.35 6.72 -9.34
CA GLY A 78 -5.61 7.29 -8.91
C GLY A 78 -5.45 8.70 -8.35
N THR A 79 -6.51 9.20 -7.71
CA THR A 79 -6.43 10.46 -6.95
C THR A 79 -5.78 10.22 -5.60
N ASN A 80 -4.80 11.06 -5.23
CA ASN A 80 -4.14 10.94 -3.93
C ASN A 80 -5.13 11.14 -2.77
N MET A 81 -4.85 10.46 -1.66
CA MET A 81 -5.46 10.74 -0.37
C MET A 81 -5.07 12.15 0.08
N LYS A 82 -5.93 12.77 0.89
CA LYS A 82 -5.65 14.09 1.46
C LYS A 82 -4.44 14.07 2.40
N ASP A 83 -4.37 13.03 3.23
CA ASP A 83 -3.31 12.81 4.20
C ASP A 83 -2.63 11.48 3.90
N CYS A 84 -1.31 11.46 4.07
CA CYS A 84 -0.49 10.25 4.03
C CYS A 84 -1.00 9.22 5.05
N ARG A 85 -1.06 7.94 4.67
CA ARG A 85 -1.41 6.85 5.59
C ARG A 85 -0.62 5.58 5.31
N TRP A 86 -0.16 4.91 6.37
CA TRP A 86 0.33 3.53 6.33
C TRP A 86 -0.16 2.75 7.55
N TYR A 87 -0.15 1.40 7.47
CA TYR A 87 -0.81 0.52 8.44
C TYR A 87 -2.31 0.84 8.64
N HIS A 88 -2.96 1.50 7.69
CA HIS A 88 -4.41 1.72 7.72
C HIS A 88 -5.16 0.47 7.27
N THR A 89 -6.46 0.45 7.50
CA THR A 89 -7.37 -0.52 6.88
C THR A 89 -8.19 0.14 5.78
N SER A 90 -8.60 -0.66 4.81
CA SER A 90 -9.49 -0.22 3.73
C SER A 90 -10.69 -1.17 3.65
N THR A 91 -11.89 -0.61 3.45
CA THR A 91 -13.13 -1.38 3.38
C THR A 91 -14.00 -0.87 2.25
N LEU A 92 -14.29 -1.74 1.28
CA LEU A 92 -15.30 -1.47 0.27
C LEU A 92 -16.69 -1.43 0.91
N LEU A 93 -17.38 -0.31 0.74
CA LEU A 93 -18.75 -0.12 1.16
C LEU A 93 -19.71 -0.58 0.06
N LYS A 94 -20.96 -0.94 0.44
CA LYS A 94 -21.99 -1.44 -0.49
C LYS A 94 -22.34 -0.48 -1.63
N ASN A 95 -22.08 0.81 -1.45
CA ASN A 95 -22.32 1.85 -2.45
C ASN A 95 -21.13 2.04 -3.42
N GLY A 96 -20.07 1.24 -3.31
CA GLY A 96 -18.88 1.32 -4.16
C GLY A 96 -17.79 2.28 -3.66
N ASN A 97 -18.02 2.98 -2.54
CA ASN A 97 -16.99 3.81 -1.91
C ASN A 97 -16.01 2.96 -1.11
N VAL A 98 -14.79 3.44 -0.91
CA VAL A 98 -13.82 2.81 0.00
C VAL A 98 -13.64 3.68 1.23
N LEU A 99 -13.92 3.11 2.41
CA LEU A 99 -13.57 3.69 3.69
C LEU A 99 -12.11 3.35 4.00
N ILE A 100 -11.31 4.37 4.25
CA ILE A 100 -9.95 4.22 4.78
C ILE A 100 -9.96 4.71 6.21
N ALA A 101 -9.53 3.87 7.15
CA ALA A 101 -9.63 4.16 8.58
C ALA A 101 -8.30 3.88 9.30
N ALA A 102 -8.04 4.69 10.34
CA ALA A 102 -6.85 4.61 11.18
C ALA A 102 -5.52 4.70 10.37
N GLY A 103 -4.48 4.02 10.85
CA GLY A 103 -3.11 4.11 10.34
C GLY A 103 -2.31 5.25 10.97
N TYR A 104 -1.03 5.26 10.67
CA TYR A 104 -0.14 6.37 10.99
C TYR A 104 -0.16 7.37 9.85
N ILE A 105 0.00 8.64 10.20
CA ILE A 105 0.25 9.71 9.26
C ILE A 105 1.73 10.07 9.39
N ASP A 106 2.40 10.34 8.27
CA ASP A 106 3.59 11.19 8.33
C ASP A 106 3.09 12.60 8.64
N ASP A 107 3.25 13.00 9.90
CA ASP A 107 3.11 14.40 10.27
C ASP A 107 4.49 15.05 10.17
N PRO A 108 4.75 15.86 9.12
CA PRO A 108 6.03 16.57 8.99
C PRO A 108 6.24 17.61 10.12
N GLU A 109 5.25 17.86 10.98
CA GLU A 109 5.36 18.69 12.17
C GLU A 109 5.81 17.90 13.42
N TYR A 110 5.62 16.57 13.44
CA TYR A 110 6.04 15.71 14.55
C TYR A 110 7.58 15.54 14.60
N ASP A 111 8.25 15.51 13.45
CA ASP A 111 9.72 15.35 13.34
C ASP A 111 10.52 16.64 13.59
N LYS A 112 9.86 17.78 13.84
CA LYS A 112 10.54 19.05 14.15
C LYS A 112 10.81 19.26 15.65
N ASN A 113 10.32 18.37 16.51
CA ASN A 113 10.34 18.52 17.97
C ASN A 113 11.09 17.39 18.70
N VAL A 114 11.92 16.61 17.99
CA VAL A 114 12.81 15.58 18.56
C VAL A 114 14.28 15.89 18.34
#